data_AF-A0AB38S8K4-F1
#
_entry.id   AF-A0AB38S8K4-F1
#
_cell.length_a   1.000
_cell.length_b   1.000
_cell.length_c   1.000
_cell.angle_alpha   90.00
_cell.angle_beta   90.00
_cell.angle_gamma   90.00
#
_symmetry.space_group_name_H-M   'P 1'
#
loop_
_entity.id
_entity.type
_entity.pdbx_description
1 polymer ?
#
loop_
_entity_poly.entity_id
_entity_poly.type
_entity_poly.pdbx_seq_one_letter_code
_entity_poly.pdbx_strand_id
1 'polypeptide(L)'
;MAGKIRTRAKREITSALAERYRASGQLKKERILDELCAGTGRHRQHAIRALSGSAVPRRWGRSYGAFIHVALIVLWDASDRLCSKRLVAMIPFFLPGLDLLFNSSHTSSRIRASFLLWKK
;
A
#
# COMPACT_ATOMS: atom_id res chain seq x y z
N MET A 1 7.99 -16.40 32.98
CA MET A 1 7.22 -15.26 32.42
C MET A 1 8.21 -14.24 31.85
N ALA A 2 8.46 -14.26 30.54
CA ALA A 2 9.37 -13.29 29.92
C ALA A 2 8.71 -11.91 29.91
N GLY A 3 9.28 -10.98 30.68
CA GLY A 3 8.78 -9.61 30.80
C GLY A 3 8.58 -8.97 29.44
N LYS A 4 7.44 -8.29 29.26
CA LYS A 4 7.06 -7.63 28.01
C LYS A 4 8.09 -6.53 27.70
N ILE A 5 9.06 -6.82 26.83
CA ILE A 5 10.08 -5.84 26.44
C ILE A 5 9.38 -4.63 25.82
N ARG A 6 9.70 -3.43 26.32
CA ARG A 6 9.15 -2.17 25.83
C ARG A 6 9.48 -2.00 24.34
N THR A 7 8.55 -1.42 23.59
CA THR A 7 8.68 -1.20 22.14
C THR A 7 9.95 -0.42 21.75
N ARG A 8 10.37 0.53 22.59
CA ARG A 8 11.63 1.28 22.42
C ARG A 8 12.86 0.38 22.49
N ALA A 9 12.99 -0.43 23.54
CA ALA A 9 14.09 -1.38 23.69
C ALA A 9 14.15 -2.38 22.52
N LYS A 10 13.00 -2.84 22.03
CA LYS A 10 12.95 -3.68 20.81
C LYS A 10 13.49 -2.95 19.58
N ARG A 11 13.26 -1.63 19.43
CA ARG A 11 13.79 -0.84 18.30
C ARG A 11 15.30 -0.67 18.40
N GLU A 12 15.82 -0.38 19.59
CA GLU A 12 17.27 -0.22 19.84
C GLU A 12 18.04 -1.52 19.53
N ILE A 13 17.50 -2.67 19.96
CA ILE A 13 18.04 -4.00 19.60
C ILE A 13 17.98 -4.22 18.08
N THR A 14 16.88 -3.84 17.44
CA THR A 14 16.71 -4.01 15.99
C THR A 14 17.68 -3.13 15.21
N SER A 15 17.89 -1.87 15.61
CA SER A 15 18.79 -0.94 14.93
C SER A 15 20.24 -1.37 15.06
N ALA A 16 20.67 -1.84 16.24
CA ALA A 16 22.02 -2.33 16.46
C ALA A 16 22.34 -3.58 15.61
N LEU A 17 21.36 -4.46 15.39
CA LEU A 17 21.50 -5.65 14.56
C LEU A 17 21.31 -5.39 13.06
N ALA A 18 20.64 -4.29 12.67
CA ALA A 18 20.34 -3.99 11.27
C ALA A 18 21.58 -3.76 10.41
N GLU A 19 22.59 -3.07 10.93
CA GLU A 19 23.86 -2.83 10.22
C GLU A 19 24.62 -4.13 9.96
N ARG A 20 24.72 -4.98 11.00
CA ARG A 20 25.35 -6.31 10.89
C ARG A 20 24.59 -7.21 9.93
N TYR A 21 23.25 -7.18 9.97
CA TYR A 21 22.41 -7.95 9.06
C TYR A 21 22.64 -7.54 7.59
N ARG A 22 22.74 -6.24 7.30
CA ARG A 22 23.00 -5.73 5.94
C ARG A 22 24.37 -6.11 5.41
N ALA A 23 25.40 -6.06 6.25
CA ALA A 23 26.79 -6.39 5.87
C ALA A 23 27.11 -7.89 5.86
N SER A 24 26.21 -8.73 6.39
CA SER A 24 26.47 -10.17 6.56
C SER A 24 26.10 -11.03 5.33
N GLY A 25 26.83 -12.14 5.14
CA GLY A 25 26.47 -13.18 4.16
C GLY A 25 25.30 -14.07 4.63
N GLN A 26 24.77 -14.90 3.73
CA GLN A 26 23.52 -15.64 3.90
C GLN A 26 23.46 -16.50 5.19
N LEU A 27 24.55 -17.22 5.52
CA LEU A 27 24.64 -18.04 6.75
C LEU A 27 24.68 -17.21 8.04
N LYS A 28 25.34 -16.04 8.00
CA LYS A 28 25.44 -15.13 9.15
C LYS A 28 24.11 -14.41 9.39
N LYS A 29 23.33 -14.14 8.33
CA LYS A 29 21.98 -13.56 8.43
C LYS A 29 21.03 -14.43 9.24
N GLU A 30 21.07 -15.74 9.06
CA GLU A 30 20.17 -16.65 9.80
C GLU A 30 20.44 -16.61 11.30
N ARG A 31 21.72 -16.66 11.70
CA ARG A 31 22.10 -16.53 13.12
C ARG A 31 21.64 -15.20 13.74
N ILE A 32 21.82 -14.10 13.01
CA ILE A 32 21.36 -12.77 13.44
C ILE A 32 19.83 -12.73 13.60
N LEU A 33 19.10 -13.44 12.74
CA LEU A 33 17.64 -13.54 12.83
C LEU A 33 17.19 -14.38 14.03
N ASP A 34 17.87 -15.51 14.30
CA ASP A 34 17.56 -16.36 15.45
C ASP A 34 17.80 -15.63 16.76
N GLU A 35 18.91 -14.89 16.86
CA GLU A 35 19.23 -14.04 18.01
C GLU A 35 18.17 -12.95 18.24
N LEU A 36 17.68 -12.32 17.17
CA LEU A 36 16.64 -11.29 17.26
C LEU A 36 15.27 -11.89 17.64
N CYS A 37 14.95 -13.08 17.13
CA CYS A 37 13.72 -13.79 17.47
C CYS A 37 13.73 -14.24 18.94
N ALA A 38 14.83 -14.80 19.42
CA ALA A 38 15.02 -15.19 20.82
C ALA A 38 14.96 -13.98 21.76
N GLY A 39 15.61 -12.86 21.40
CA GLY A 39 15.69 -11.67 22.24
C GLY A 39 14.42 -10.82 22.27
N THR A 40 13.58 -10.83 21.22
CA THR A 40 12.37 -9.98 21.14
C THR A 40 11.04 -10.74 21.14
N GLY A 41 11.09 -12.07 21.05
CA GLY A 41 9.92 -12.95 20.92
C GLY A 41 9.14 -12.70 19.63
N ARG A 42 9.77 -12.15 18.59
CA ARG A 42 9.13 -11.87 17.30
C ARG A 42 9.21 -13.08 16.39
N HIS A 43 8.20 -13.23 15.52
CA HIS A 43 8.24 -14.22 14.44
C HIS A 43 9.31 -13.88 13.40
N ARG A 44 9.96 -14.90 12.82
CA ARG A 44 11.08 -14.77 11.87
C ARG A 44 10.79 -13.80 10.72
N GLN A 45 9.60 -13.87 10.11
CA GLN A 45 9.20 -12.95 9.05
C GLN A 45 9.12 -11.47 9.51
N HIS A 46 8.70 -11.25 10.76
CA HIS A 46 8.59 -9.92 11.32
C HIS A 46 9.97 -9.34 11.68
N ALA A 47 10.91 -10.20 12.11
CA ALA A 47 12.31 -9.84 12.31
C ALA A 47 12.99 -9.49 10.98
N ILE A 48 12.78 -10.29 9.93
CA ILE A 48 13.29 -10.03 8.58
C ILE A 48 12.80 -8.67 8.07
N ARG A 49 11.49 -8.40 8.15
CA ARG A 49 10.92 -7.11 7.75
C ARG A 49 11.49 -5.92 8.55
N ALA A 50 11.74 -6.14 9.84
CA ALA A 50 12.29 -5.10 10.70
C ALA A 50 13.76 -4.81 10.41
N LEU A 51 14.57 -5.82 10.06
CA LEU A 51 15.99 -5.70 9.73
C LEU A 51 16.26 -5.29 8.27
N SER A 52 15.44 -5.74 7.33
CA SER A 52 15.61 -5.42 5.90
C SER A 52 15.35 -3.95 5.60
N GLY A 53 14.73 -3.21 6.52
CA GLY A 53 14.55 -1.76 6.45
C GLY A 53 13.72 -1.27 5.26
N SER A 54 13.09 -2.16 4.50
CA SER A 54 12.40 -1.78 3.27
C SER A 54 10.91 -2.11 3.38
N ALA A 55 10.20 -1.15 3.97
CA ALA A 55 9.02 -0.68 3.26
C ALA A 55 9.52 0.50 2.40
N VAL A 56 10.21 0.22 1.29
CA VAL A 56 10.04 1.13 0.14
C VAL A 56 8.54 1.33 0.05
N PRO A 57 8.02 2.57 0.19
CA PRO A 57 6.59 2.78 0.10
C PRO A 57 6.20 2.13 -1.22
N ARG A 58 5.34 1.11 -1.13
CA ARG A 58 4.77 0.49 -2.32
C ARG A 58 4.32 1.68 -3.15
N ARG A 59 4.89 1.89 -4.35
CA ARG A 59 4.35 2.89 -5.25
C ARG A 59 2.89 2.50 -5.40
N TRP A 60 2.00 3.20 -4.69
CA TRP A 60 0.59 3.07 -4.95
C TRP A 60 0.45 3.41 -6.43
N GLY A 61 -0.32 2.59 -7.14
CA GLY A 61 -0.42 2.65 -8.59
C GLY A 61 -0.78 4.06 -9.07
N ARG A 62 -0.74 4.26 -10.40
CA ARG A 62 -1.01 5.53 -11.10
C ARG A 62 -1.76 6.56 -10.25
N SER A 63 -1.09 7.66 -9.93
CA SER A 63 -1.74 8.84 -9.37
C SER A 63 -2.69 9.42 -10.41
N TYR A 64 -3.98 9.20 -10.22
CA TYR A 64 -5.00 9.91 -10.98
C TYR A 64 -5.03 11.37 -10.52
N GLY A 65 -5.17 12.31 -11.44
CA GLY A 65 -5.19 13.73 -11.11
C GLY A 65 -6.35 14.08 -10.16
N ALA A 66 -6.20 15.16 -9.40
CA ALA A 66 -7.17 15.60 -8.37
C ALA A 66 -8.62 15.65 -8.89
N PHE A 67 -8.80 16.02 -10.15
CA PHE A 67 -10.10 16.04 -10.83
C PHE A 67 -10.79 14.66 -10.88
N ILE A 68 -10.04 13.59 -11.22
CA ILE A 68 -10.59 12.23 -11.27
C ILE A 68 -10.99 11.77 -9.87
N HIS A 69 -10.23 12.19 -8.86
CA HIS A 69 -10.54 11.90 -7.47
C HIS A 69 -11.86 12.55 -7.03
N VAL A 70 -12.07 13.83 -7.37
CA VAL A 70 -13.32 14.54 -7.07
C VAL A 70 -14.50 13.91 -7.81
N ALA A 71 -14.36 13.62 -9.11
CA ALA A 71 -15.41 12.96 -9.89
C ALA A 71 -15.78 11.59 -9.32
N LEU A 72 -14.78 10.82 -8.85
CA LEU A 72 -15.00 9.51 -8.24
C LEU A 72 -15.71 9.62 -6.88
N ILE A 73 -15.39 10.65 -6.08
CA ILE A 73 -16.09 10.90 -4.80
C ILE A 73 -17.56 11.22 -5.05
N VAL A 74 -17.85 12.13 -5.99
CA VAL A 74 -19.24 12.51 -6.33
C VAL A 74 -20.02 11.30 -6.85
N LEU A 75 -19.40 10.50 -7.73
CA LEU A 75 -20.02 9.28 -8.21
C LEU A 75 -20.27 8.27 -7.09
N TRP A 76 -19.32 8.12 -6.17
CA TRP A 76 -19.43 7.19 -5.05
C TRP A 76 -20.54 7.59 -4.08
N ASP A 77 -20.69 8.88 -3.81
CA ASP A 77 -21.76 9.40 -2.96
C ASP A 77 -23.14 9.26 -3.64
N ALA A 78 -23.24 9.54 -4.93
CA ALA A 78 -24.45 9.32 -5.73
C ALA A 78 -24.83 7.82 -5.87
N SER A 79 -23.85 6.93 -5.73
CA SER A 79 -24.03 5.47 -5.82
C SER A 79 -24.32 4.81 -4.47
N ASP A 80 -24.79 5.56 -3.47
CA ASP A 80 -25.10 5.05 -2.13
C ASP A 80 -23.90 4.35 -1.45
N ARG A 81 -22.69 4.87 -1.69
CA ARG A 81 -21.42 4.41 -1.09
C ARG A 81 -21.11 2.92 -1.32
N LEU A 82 -21.48 2.39 -2.48
CA LEU A 82 -21.16 1.00 -2.87
C LEU A 82 -19.65 0.70 -2.78
N CYS A 83 -19.33 -0.57 -2.47
CA CYS A 83 -17.95 -1.01 -2.41
C CYS A 83 -17.25 -0.84 -3.76
N SER A 84 -15.95 -0.54 -3.76
CA SER A 84 -15.19 -0.22 -4.97
C SER A 84 -15.31 -1.27 -6.07
N LYS A 85 -15.47 -2.55 -5.70
CA LYS A 85 -15.64 -3.66 -6.66
C LYS A 85 -16.99 -3.64 -7.40
N ARG A 86 -18.07 -3.22 -6.73
CA ARG A 86 -19.39 -3.04 -7.35
C ARG A 86 -19.45 -1.75 -8.15
N LEU A 87 -18.90 -0.66 -7.59
CA LEU A 87 -18.79 0.62 -8.28
C LEU A 87 -18.13 0.43 -9.65
N VAL A 88 -17.01 -0.28 -9.68
CA VAL A 88 -16.26 -0.63 -10.89
C VAL A 88 -17.08 -1.31 -11.98
N ALA A 89 -17.97 -2.22 -11.60
CA ALA A 89 -18.84 -2.90 -12.55
C ALA A 89 -19.92 -1.96 -13.13
N MET A 90 -20.31 -0.93 -12.38
CA MET A 90 -21.34 0.05 -12.77
C MET A 90 -20.78 1.30 -13.46
N ILE A 91 -19.48 1.60 -13.34
CA ILE A 91 -18.80 2.70 -14.07
C ILE A 91 -19.18 2.75 -15.57
N PRO A 92 -19.17 1.65 -16.36
CA PRO A 92 -19.57 1.70 -17.77
C PRO A 92 -21.01 2.19 -17.99
N PHE A 93 -21.91 1.96 -17.04
CA PHE A 93 -23.29 2.41 -17.10
C PHE A 93 -23.43 3.90 -16.73
N PHE A 94 -22.58 4.39 -15.82
CA PHE A 94 -22.58 5.79 -15.40
C PHE A 94 -21.76 6.73 -16.29
N LEU A 95 -20.82 6.19 -17.07
CA LEU A 95 -19.99 6.93 -18.05
C LEU A 95 -20.80 7.86 -18.97
N PRO A 96 -21.89 7.42 -19.65
CA PRO A 96 -22.69 8.32 -20.48
C PRO A 96 -23.37 9.44 -19.69
N GLY A 97 -23.77 9.21 -18.43
CA GLY A 97 -24.33 10.27 -17.57
C GLY A 97 -23.27 11.28 -17.10
N LEU A 98 -22.04 10.81 -16.87
CA LEU A 98 -20.91 11.68 -16.52
C LEU A 98 -20.45 12.54 -17.70
N ASP A 99 -20.45 12.01 -18.92
CA ASP A 99 -20.13 12.77 -20.15
C ASP A 99 -21.12 13.95 -20.34
N LEU A 100 -22.40 13.76 -20.00
CA LEU A 100 -23.42 14.81 -20.07
C LEU A 100 -23.25 15.90 -19.00
N LEU A 101 -22.85 15.53 -17.78
CA LEU A 101 -22.62 16.47 -16.67
C LEU A 101 -21.30 17.24 -16.80
N PHE A 102 -20.29 16.67 -17.45
CA PHE A 102 -18.96 17.28 -17.62
C PHE A 102 -18.72 17.92 -19.00
N ASN A 103 -19.74 18.00 -19.86
CA ASN A 103 -19.64 18.48 -21.23
C ASN A 103 -19.14 19.95 -21.36
N SER A 104 -19.09 20.73 -20.28
CA SER A 104 -18.51 22.07 -20.27
C SER A 104 -16.98 22.12 -20.19
N SER A 105 -16.29 20.97 -20.00
CA SER A 105 -14.82 20.96 -19.86
C SER A 105 -14.17 19.69 -20.40
N HIS A 106 -13.99 19.64 -21.73
CA HIS A 106 -12.89 19.00 -22.47
C HIS A 106 -12.16 17.80 -21.80
N THR A 107 -12.87 16.73 -21.40
CA THR A 107 -12.26 15.60 -20.67
C THR A 107 -12.68 14.20 -21.15
N SER A 108 -13.37 14.09 -22.29
CA SER A 108 -13.95 12.80 -22.72
C SER A 108 -12.93 11.76 -23.22
N SER A 109 -11.75 12.17 -23.70
CA SER A 109 -10.75 11.23 -24.26
C SER A 109 -9.82 10.58 -23.22
N ARG A 110 -9.47 11.28 -22.13
CA ARG A 110 -8.51 10.80 -21.12
C ARG A 110 -9.12 9.84 -20.11
N ILE A 111 -10.39 10.01 -19.79
CA ILE A 111 -11.11 9.20 -18.78
C ILE A 111 -11.36 7.80 -19.35
N ARG A 112 -11.87 7.70 -20.58
CA ARG A 112 -12.10 6.42 -21.27
C ARG A 112 -10.81 5.61 -21.46
N ALA A 113 -9.72 6.26 -21.86
CA ALA A 113 -8.40 5.64 -22.00
C ALA A 113 -7.84 5.13 -20.66
N SER A 114 -8.07 5.86 -19.56
CA SER A 114 -7.62 5.46 -18.22
C SER A 114 -8.41 4.27 -17.68
N PHE A 115 -9.72 4.19 -17.96
CA PHE A 115 -10.55 3.05 -17.55
C PHE A 115 -10.24 1.78 -18.35
N LEU A 116 -9.94 1.89 -19.65
CA LEU A 116 -9.49 0.76 -20.46
C LEU A 116 -8.15 0.19 -19.97
N LEU A 117 -7.25 1.06 -19.50
CA LEU A 117 -5.96 0.63 -18.93
C LEU A 117 -6.09 -0.03 -17.55
N TRP A 118 -7.22 0.18 -16.85
CA TRP A 118 -7.50 -0.35 -15.53
C TRP A 118 -8.18 -1.73 -15.58
N LYS A 119 -8.54 -2.22 -16.78
CA LYS A 119 -9.13 -3.54 -17.03
C LYS A 119 -8.10 -4.65 -17.36
N LYS A 120 -6.80 -4.37 -17.26
CA LYS A 120 -5.68 -5.31 -17.50
C LYS A 120 -4.85 -5.46 -16.22
#